data_AF-A0A2E8H272-F1
#
_entry.id   AF-A0A2E8H272-F1
#
_cell.length_a   1.000
_cell.length_b   1.000
_cell.length_c   1.000
_cell.angle_alpha   90.00
_cell.angle_beta   90.00
_cell.angle_gamma   90.00
#
_symmetry.space_group_name_H-M   'P 1'
#
loop_
_entity.id
_entity.type
_entity.pdbx_description
1 polymer ?
#
loop_
_entity_poly.entity_id
_entity_poly.type
_entity_poly.pdbx_seq_one_letter_code
_entity_poly.pdbx_strand_id
1 'polypeptide(L)'
;MWEAGAADRWPRDLFEAAVECIEVKESGDPREVCDKPAVFLLEYADGLRAATFMLGGFTSGWAYAGRRDGGSIDAAEFFLAGDPHPHFSYLSLNAQDLFLTGKAAYPVERTLLVSGVLEALLESRHRGHVALDTPHLGISYRSYGSAPQRPSNPRPQGAAIVPFRPELQKK
;
A
#
# COMPACT_ATOMS: atom_id res chain seq x y z
N MET A 1 15.84 -9.30 1.15
CA MET A 1 14.73 -9.18 2.11
C MET A 1 14.98 -9.99 3.38
N TRP A 2 15.20 -11.30 3.26
CA TRP A 2 15.34 -12.20 4.41
C TRP A 2 16.58 -11.91 5.26
N GLU A 3 17.72 -11.60 4.64
CA GLU A 3 18.92 -11.14 5.36
C GLU A 3 18.64 -9.89 6.21
N ALA A 4 17.88 -8.93 5.68
CA ALA A 4 17.47 -7.75 6.44
C ALA A 4 16.57 -8.11 7.64
N GLY A 5 15.76 -9.15 7.52
CA GLY A 5 14.97 -9.68 8.64
C GLY A 5 15.79 -10.46 9.66
N ALA A 6 16.83 -11.16 9.23
CA ALA A 6 17.79 -11.82 10.12
C ALA A 6 18.68 -10.80 10.86
N ALA A 7 18.86 -9.60 10.29
CA ALA A 7 19.57 -8.48 10.88
C ALA A 7 18.63 -7.48 11.60
N ASP A 8 17.41 -7.87 11.94
CA ASP A 8 16.41 -7.07 12.68
C ASP A 8 16.13 -5.67 12.09
N ARG A 9 16.29 -5.50 10.77
CA ARG A 9 16.04 -4.22 10.09
C ARG A 9 14.56 -3.93 9.88
N TRP A 10 13.69 -4.90 10.13
CA TRP A 10 12.24 -4.74 10.16
C TRP A 10 11.63 -5.69 11.21
N PRO A 11 10.55 -5.27 11.88
CA PRO A 11 9.92 -6.05 12.94
C PRO A 11 9.17 -7.27 12.39
N ARG A 12 9.59 -8.47 12.81
CA ARG A 12 9.01 -9.76 12.37
C ARG A 12 7.53 -9.91 12.73
N ASP A 13 7.17 -9.49 13.93
CA ASP A 13 5.80 -9.55 14.45
C ASP A 13 4.82 -8.70 13.62
N LEU A 14 5.24 -7.53 13.11
CA LEU A 14 4.41 -6.75 12.18
C LEU A 14 4.25 -7.44 10.82
N PHE A 15 5.32 -8.05 10.30
CA PHE A 15 5.23 -8.81 9.05
C PHE A 15 4.24 -9.98 9.17
N GLU A 16 4.35 -10.75 10.25
CA GLU A 16 3.48 -11.90 10.53
C GLU A 16 2.03 -11.46 10.72
N ALA A 17 1.77 -10.41 11.51
CA ALA A 17 0.44 -9.86 11.72
C ALA A 17 -0.22 -9.38 10.41
N ALA A 18 0.54 -8.74 9.52
CA ALA A 18 0.02 -8.32 8.21
C ALA A 18 -0.31 -9.53 7.32
N VAL A 19 0.59 -10.53 7.26
CA VAL A 19 0.39 -11.75 6.45
C VAL A 19 -0.80 -12.58 6.93
N GLU A 20 -1.03 -12.63 8.25
CA GLU A 20 -2.15 -13.34 8.84
C GLU A 20 -3.50 -12.79 8.33
N CYS A 21 -3.61 -11.46 8.19
CA CYS A 21 -4.82 -10.81 7.69
C CYS A 21 -5.16 -11.10 6.22
N ILE A 22 -4.17 -11.46 5.39
CA ILE A 22 -4.39 -11.60 3.94
C ILE A 22 -5.14 -12.90 3.63
N GLU A 23 -6.28 -12.82 2.95
CA GLU A 23 -7.05 -14.01 2.55
C GLU A 23 -6.39 -14.73 1.37
N VAL A 24 -5.97 -13.98 0.34
CA VAL A 24 -5.41 -14.53 -0.90
C VAL A 24 -3.90 -14.74 -0.77
N LYS A 25 -3.50 -15.84 -0.15
CA LYS A 25 -2.08 -16.23 0.02
C LYS A 25 -1.87 -17.73 -0.18
N GLU A 26 -0.70 -18.08 -0.70
CA GLU A 26 -0.21 -19.45 -0.80
C GLU A 26 0.09 -20.03 0.58
N SER A 27 0.05 -21.36 0.68
CA SER A 27 0.47 -22.07 1.89
C SER A 27 1.99 -22.33 1.88
N GLY A 28 2.62 -22.37 3.05
CA GLY A 28 4.05 -22.66 3.20
C GLY A 28 4.88 -21.44 3.62
N ASP A 29 6.21 -21.61 3.65
CA ASP A 29 7.14 -20.53 4.01
C ASP A 29 7.26 -19.54 2.82
N PRO A 30 6.95 -18.24 3.01
CA PRO A 30 7.15 -17.21 1.98
C PRO A 30 8.56 -17.19 1.38
N ARG A 31 9.58 -17.68 2.11
CA ARG A 31 10.97 -17.80 1.63
C ARG A 31 11.15 -18.79 0.49
N GLU A 32 10.30 -19.81 0.44
CA GLU A 32 10.39 -20.90 -0.53
C GLU A 32 9.53 -20.62 -1.77
N VAL A 33 8.41 -19.93 -1.60
CA VAL A 33 7.42 -19.70 -2.67
C VAL A 33 7.57 -18.35 -3.39
N CYS A 34 8.24 -17.36 -2.77
CA CYS A 34 8.47 -16.08 -3.46
C CYS A 34 9.57 -16.21 -4.52
N ASP A 35 9.24 -15.95 -5.79
CA ASP A 35 10.21 -16.00 -6.90
C ASP A 35 11.28 -14.90 -6.77
N LYS A 36 10.90 -13.69 -6.31
CA LYS A 36 11.83 -12.54 -6.14
C LYS A 36 11.37 -11.58 -5.02
N PRO A 37 11.48 -11.97 -3.74
CA PRO A 37 11.00 -11.13 -2.65
C PRO A 37 11.86 -9.87 -2.49
N ALA A 38 11.20 -8.72 -2.38
CA ALA A 38 11.86 -7.44 -2.12
C ALA A 38 11.28 -6.77 -0.88
N VAL A 39 12.10 -5.97 -0.21
CA VAL A 39 11.66 -5.09 0.87
C VAL A 39 12.27 -3.72 0.67
N PHE A 40 11.43 -2.70 0.79
CA PHE A 40 11.85 -1.31 0.93
C PHE A 40 11.84 -0.94 2.40
N LEU A 41 12.94 -0.36 2.88
CA LEU A 41 13.10 0.06 4.28
C LEU A 41 13.25 1.57 4.32
N LEU A 42 12.50 2.19 5.23
CA LEU A 42 12.32 3.63 5.31
C LEU A 42 12.44 4.07 6.77
N GLU A 43 13.15 5.16 7.00
CA GLU A 43 13.14 5.89 8.28
C GLU A 43 12.69 7.33 7.97
N TYR A 44 11.58 7.73 8.58
CA TYR A 44 11.04 9.08 8.46
C TYR A 44 11.78 10.03 9.41
N ALA A 45 11.75 11.33 9.11
CA ALA A 45 12.45 12.35 9.90
C ALA A 45 11.98 12.46 11.36
N ASP A 46 10.78 11.96 11.67
CA ASP A 46 10.22 11.87 13.03
C ASP A 46 10.56 10.56 13.76
N GLY A 47 11.38 9.69 13.14
CA GLY A 47 11.80 8.40 13.68
C GLY A 47 10.83 7.25 13.39
N LEU A 48 9.70 7.48 12.71
CA LEU A 48 8.85 6.39 12.24
C LEU A 48 9.65 5.51 11.27
N ARG A 49 9.55 4.19 11.44
CA ARG A 49 10.17 3.21 10.53
C ARG A 49 9.11 2.45 9.77
N ALA A 50 9.29 2.28 8.47
CA ALA A 50 8.39 1.52 7.63
C ALA A 50 9.13 0.48 6.78
N ALA A 51 8.46 -0.64 6.56
CA ALA A 51 8.91 -1.68 5.65
C ALA A 51 7.77 -2.01 4.67
N THR A 52 8.06 -2.00 3.37
CA THR A 52 7.10 -2.40 2.33
C THR A 52 7.61 -3.64 1.63
N PHE A 53 6.81 -4.69 1.62
CA PHE A 53 7.20 -6.01 1.12
C PHE A 53 6.56 -6.29 -0.24
N MET A 54 7.36 -6.78 -1.17
CA MET A 54 6.91 -7.33 -2.45
C MET A 54 7.07 -8.84 -2.39
N LEU A 55 5.96 -9.55 -2.21
CA LEU A 55 5.91 -11.00 -1.98
C LEU A 55 5.34 -11.75 -3.19
N GLY A 56 5.84 -11.42 -4.38
CA GLY A 56 5.38 -12.04 -5.63
C GLY A 56 5.57 -13.55 -5.62
N GLY A 57 4.51 -14.29 -5.92
CA GLY A 57 4.44 -15.75 -5.81
C GLY A 57 3.78 -16.24 -4.51
N PHE A 58 3.85 -15.48 -3.42
CA PHE A 58 3.19 -15.84 -2.15
C PHE A 58 1.79 -15.26 -2.03
N THR A 59 1.56 -14.02 -2.43
CA THR A 59 0.26 -13.37 -2.27
C THR A 59 0.02 -12.34 -3.36
N SER A 60 -1.24 -12.21 -3.76
CA SER A 60 -1.76 -11.09 -4.57
C SER A 60 -2.63 -10.13 -3.73
N GLY A 61 -2.81 -10.42 -2.44
CA GLY A 61 -3.51 -9.58 -1.48
C GLY A 61 -2.62 -8.49 -0.91
N TRP A 62 -3.26 -7.57 -0.20
CA TRP A 62 -2.61 -6.40 0.40
C TRP A 62 -2.98 -6.34 1.87
N ALA A 63 -2.01 -6.03 2.73
CA ALA A 63 -2.26 -5.80 4.13
C ALA A 63 -1.28 -4.77 4.69
N TYR A 64 -1.62 -4.28 5.87
CA TYR A 64 -0.79 -3.41 6.68
C TYR A 64 -0.81 -3.89 8.12
N ALA A 65 0.32 -3.74 8.78
CA ALA A 65 0.40 -3.79 10.23
C ALA A 65 1.21 -2.61 10.74
N GLY A 66 0.78 -2.03 11.86
CA GLY A 66 1.43 -0.91 12.51
C GLY A 66 1.43 -1.08 14.02
N ARG A 67 2.48 -0.58 14.67
CA ARG A 67 2.59 -0.55 16.12
C ARG A 67 2.20 0.84 16.64
N ARG A 68 1.27 0.90 17.59
CA ARG A 68 0.92 2.15 18.29
C ARG A 68 1.91 2.46 19.41
N ASP A 69 1.87 3.70 19.87
CA ASP A 69 2.44 4.08 21.16
C ASP A 69 1.84 3.19 22.27
N GLY A 70 2.71 2.56 23.06
CA GLY A 70 2.34 1.53 24.04
C GLY A 70 2.51 0.09 23.55
N GLY A 71 2.87 -0.14 22.28
CA GLY A 71 3.34 -1.43 21.77
C GLY A 71 2.27 -2.33 21.15
N SER A 72 0.99 -1.95 21.19
CA SER A 72 -0.09 -2.73 20.55
C SER A 72 0.05 -2.72 19.03
N ILE A 73 -0.21 -3.86 18.41
CA ILE A 73 -0.18 -4.03 16.94
C ILE A 73 -1.61 -3.98 16.40
N ASP A 74 -1.85 -3.10 15.43
CA ASP A 74 -3.03 -3.15 14.58
C ASP A 74 -2.64 -3.75 13.23
N ALA A 75 -3.45 -4.67 12.71
CA ALA A 75 -3.27 -5.22 11.38
C ALA A 75 -4.61 -5.26 10.63
N ALA A 76 -4.56 -5.07 9.32
CA ALA A 76 -5.74 -5.10 8.45
C ALA A 76 -5.39 -5.51 7.02
N GLU A 77 -6.31 -6.22 6.38
CA GLU A 77 -6.30 -6.48 4.94
C GLU A 77 -6.89 -5.29 4.16
N PHE A 78 -6.35 -5.02 2.97
CA PHE A 78 -7.01 -4.22 1.94
C PHE A 78 -7.44 -5.13 0.80
N PHE A 79 -8.74 -5.41 0.73
CA PHE A 79 -9.28 -6.22 -0.35
C PHE A 79 -9.48 -5.39 -1.62
N LEU A 80 -8.77 -5.76 -2.69
CA LEU A 80 -8.96 -5.20 -4.03
C LEU A 80 -9.69 -6.21 -4.91
N ALA A 81 -10.96 -5.94 -5.18
CA ALA A 81 -11.71 -6.76 -6.13
C ALA A 81 -11.09 -6.68 -7.54
N GLY A 82 -11.04 -7.84 -8.19
CA GLY A 82 -10.80 -7.98 -9.61
C GLY A 82 -11.95 -7.39 -10.44
N ASP A 83 -12.06 -7.81 -11.70
CA ASP A 83 -13.11 -7.42 -12.63
C ASP A 83 -14.51 -7.36 -11.95
N PRO A 84 -15.18 -6.19 -11.88
CA PRO A 84 -15.01 -4.97 -12.70
C PRO A 84 -14.14 -3.85 -12.10
N HIS A 85 -13.29 -4.16 -11.12
CA HIS A 85 -12.37 -3.23 -10.48
C HIS A 85 -13.06 -1.98 -9.88
N PRO A 86 -14.03 -2.16 -8.97
CA PRO A 86 -14.88 -1.07 -8.47
C PRO A 86 -14.14 0.07 -7.76
N HIS A 87 -12.90 -0.16 -7.34
CA HIS A 87 -12.05 0.89 -6.77
C HIS A 87 -11.81 2.04 -7.77
N PHE A 88 -11.83 1.79 -9.08
CA PHE A 88 -11.73 2.85 -10.10
C PHE A 88 -12.97 3.75 -10.18
N SER A 89 -14.14 3.27 -9.72
CA SER A 89 -15.34 4.12 -9.61
C SER A 89 -15.13 5.22 -8.57
N TYR A 90 -14.54 4.88 -7.42
CA TYR A 90 -14.20 5.86 -6.39
C TYR A 90 -13.09 6.81 -6.83
N LEU A 91 -12.10 6.33 -7.59
CA LEU A 91 -11.11 7.22 -8.22
C LEU A 91 -11.79 8.25 -9.12
N SER A 92 -12.70 7.79 -9.99
CA SER A 92 -13.45 8.66 -10.91
C SER A 92 -14.32 9.69 -10.18
N LEU A 93 -14.96 9.29 -9.07
CA LEU A 93 -15.76 10.19 -8.25
C LEU A 93 -14.90 11.29 -7.60
N ASN A 94 -13.75 10.93 -7.03
CA ASN A 94 -12.83 11.93 -6.47
C ASN A 94 -12.24 12.85 -7.55
N ALA A 95 -12.01 12.34 -8.77
CA ALA A 95 -11.57 13.16 -9.90
C ALA A 95 -12.68 14.14 -10.35
N GLN A 96 -13.94 13.71 -10.37
CA GLN A 96 -15.08 14.59 -10.62
C GLN A 96 -15.16 15.70 -9.58
N ASP A 97 -15.03 15.39 -8.29
CA ASP A 97 -15.03 16.40 -7.21
C ASP A 97 -13.91 17.42 -7.40
N LEU A 98 -12.71 16.97 -7.80
CA LEU A 98 -11.61 17.87 -8.15
C LEU A 98 -11.99 18.82 -9.28
N PHE A 99 -12.56 18.31 -10.38
CA PHE A 99 -12.94 19.17 -11.52
C PHE A 99 -14.05 20.15 -11.19
N LEU A 100 -15.03 19.75 -10.37
CA LEU A 100 -16.15 20.61 -9.99
C LEU A 100 -15.77 21.68 -8.97
N THR A 101 -14.87 21.34 -8.04
CA THR A 101 -14.57 22.21 -6.89
C THR A 101 -13.20 22.90 -6.96
N GLY A 102 -12.31 22.42 -7.83
CA GLY A 102 -10.90 22.82 -7.87
C GLY A 102 -10.08 22.33 -6.67
N LYS A 103 -10.64 21.48 -5.79
CA LYS A 103 -9.98 21.00 -4.57
C LYS A 103 -9.53 19.56 -4.72
N ALA A 104 -8.24 19.31 -4.50
CA ALA A 104 -7.69 17.95 -4.52
C ALA A 104 -8.19 17.12 -3.33
N ALA A 105 -8.56 15.86 -3.58
CA ALA A 105 -8.97 14.91 -2.54
C ALA A 105 -7.82 14.56 -1.58
N TYR A 106 -6.58 14.59 -2.07
CA TYR A 106 -5.37 14.38 -1.30
C TYR A 106 -4.41 15.55 -1.48
N PRO A 107 -3.64 15.92 -0.45
CA PRO A 107 -2.61 16.96 -0.55
C PRO A 107 -1.52 16.56 -1.55
N VAL A 108 -1.08 17.51 -2.38
CA VAL A 108 -0.08 17.26 -3.44
C VAL A 108 1.28 16.86 -2.86
N GLU A 109 1.59 17.34 -1.66
CA GLU A 109 2.78 17.00 -0.89
C GLU A 109 2.88 15.50 -0.64
N ARG A 110 1.75 14.80 -0.47
CA ARG A 110 1.73 13.34 -0.35
C ARG A 110 2.25 12.67 -1.63
N THR A 111 1.84 13.17 -2.80
CA THR A 111 2.32 12.65 -4.09
C THR A 111 3.82 12.89 -4.23
N LEU A 112 4.29 14.11 -3.91
CA LEU A 112 5.71 14.44 -3.93
C LEU A 112 6.55 13.53 -3.01
N LEU A 113 6.09 13.32 -1.77
CA LEU A 113 6.75 12.43 -0.82
C LEU A 113 6.84 11.00 -1.34
N VAL A 114 5.72 10.42 -1.79
CA VAL A 114 5.70 9.02 -2.25
C VAL A 114 6.57 8.85 -3.50
N SER A 115 6.51 9.78 -4.45
CA SER A 115 7.34 9.73 -5.66
C SER A 115 8.83 9.88 -5.35
N GLY A 116 9.20 10.85 -4.52
CA GLY A 116 10.60 11.08 -4.14
C GLY A 116 11.18 9.94 -3.30
N VAL A 117 10.39 9.39 -2.37
CA VAL A 117 10.80 8.21 -1.60
C VAL A 117 11.01 7.00 -2.52
N LEU A 118 10.12 6.77 -3.49
CA LEU A 118 10.27 5.67 -4.43
C LEU A 118 11.51 5.84 -5.31
N GLU A 119 11.78 7.05 -5.78
CA GLU A 119 13.01 7.36 -6.52
C GLU A 119 14.25 7.04 -5.67
N ALA A 120 14.31 7.53 -4.44
CA ALA A 120 15.44 7.28 -3.54
C ALA A 120 15.63 5.79 -3.24
N LEU A 121 14.53 5.02 -3.08
CA LEU A 121 14.61 3.56 -2.90
C LEU A 121 15.18 2.85 -4.15
N LEU A 122 14.79 3.28 -5.34
CA LEU A 122 15.31 2.73 -6.60
C LEU A 122 16.78 3.10 -6.80
N GLU A 123 17.17 4.32 -6.48
CA GLU A 123 18.57 4.77 -6.54
C GLU A 123 19.43 4.05 -5.50
N SER A 124 18.92 3.85 -4.28
CA SER A 124 19.57 3.04 -3.25
C SER A 124 19.86 1.64 -3.77
N ARG A 125 18.86 0.99 -4.38
CA ARG A 125 19.02 -0.32 -5.03
C ARG A 125 20.07 -0.27 -6.14
N HIS A 126 20.04 0.73 -7.01
CA HIS A 126 21.00 0.89 -8.10
C HIS A 126 22.44 1.00 -7.58
N ARG A 127 22.64 1.74 -6.48
CA ARG A 127 23.94 1.95 -5.82
C ARG A 127 24.39 0.82 -4.88
N GLY A 128 23.74 -0.34 -4.93
CA GLY A 128 24.12 -1.49 -4.10
C GLY A 128 23.51 -1.51 -2.70
N HIS A 129 22.26 -1.05 -2.57
CA HIS A 129 21.47 -1.08 -1.33
C HIS A 129 22.00 -0.19 -0.19
N VAL A 130 22.60 0.94 -0.54
CA VAL A 130 23.14 1.92 0.42
C VAL A 130 22.03 2.79 1.00
N ALA A 131 22.17 3.23 2.25
CA ALA A 131 21.27 4.23 2.82
C ALA A 131 21.47 5.57 2.10
N LEU A 132 20.37 6.26 1.80
CA LEU A 132 20.37 7.56 1.16
C LEU A 132 19.60 8.57 2.01
N ASP A 133 20.27 9.66 2.36
CA ASP A 133 19.62 10.79 3.00
C ASP A 133 18.81 11.57 1.97
N THR A 134 17.60 11.98 2.35
CA THR A 134 16.66 12.70 1.48
C THR A 134 16.23 14.04 2.10
N PRO A 135 17.16 14.97 2.38
CA PRO A 135 16.83 16.24 3.05
C PRO A 135 15.84 17.10 2.24
N HIS A 136 15.84 16.94 0.91
CA HIS A 136 14.89 17.60 0.02
C HIS A 136 13.44 17.09 0.17
N LEU A 137 13.23 15.94 0.82
CA LEU A 137 11.90 15.39 1.17
C LEU A 137 11.48 15.75 2.60
N GLY A 138 12.13 16.72 3.25
CA GLY A 138 11.76 17.26 4.56
C GLY A 138 10.46 18.09 4.56
N ILE A 139 9.43 17.60 3.87
CA ILE A 139 8.12 18.23 3.73
C ILE A 139 7.10 17.50 4.62
N SER A 140 6.25 18.28 5.28
CA SER A 140 5.14 17.76 6.09
C SER A 140 3.82 18.02 5.38
N TYR A 141 2.87 17.09 5.48
CA TYR A 141 1.50 17.31 5.04
C TYR A 141 0.52 16.92 6.14
N ARG A 142 -0.65 17.55 6.13
CA ARG A 142 -1.79 17.10 6.93
C ARG A 142 -2.66 16.21 6.06
N SER A 143 -3.09 15.07 6.60
CA SER A 143 -4.07 14.22 5.92
C SER A 143 -5.34 14.99 5.58
N TYR A 144 -6.21 14.39 4.76
CA TYR A 144 -7.47 14.99 4.35
C TYR A 144 -8.28 15.48 5.58
N GLY A 145 -8.88 16.68 5.48
CA GLY A 145 -9.79 17.19 6.50
C GLY A 145 -11.17 16.53 6.43
N SER A 146 -11.64 16.27 5.22
CA SER A 146 -12.86 15.52 4.91
C SER A 146 -12.48 14.24 4.18
N ALA A 147 -13.08 13.10 4.56
CA ALA A 147 -12.77 11.83 3.92
C ALA A 147 -13.08 11.86 2.41
N PRO A 148 -12.11 11.48 1.56
CA PRO A 148 -12.34 11.25 0.14
C PRO A 148 -13.44 10.22 -0.09
N GLN A 149 -14.07 10.24 -1.26
CA GLN A 149 -15.05 9.23 -1.62
C GLN A 149 -14.36 7.85 -1.68
N ARG A 150 -14.78 6.92 -0.83
CA ARG A 150 -14.18 5.58 -0.73
C ARG A 150 -15.22 4.57 -0.27
N PRO A 151 -15.04 3.27 -0.53
CA PRO A 151 -15.94 2.25 0.01
C PRO A 151 -15.84 2.23 1.54
N SER A 152 -16.98 2.10 2.21
CA SER A 152 -17.07 1.91 3.66
C SER A 152 -17.25 0.45 4.07
N ASN A 153 -17.66 -0.40 3.12
CA ASN A 153 -17.91 -1.82 3.38
C ASN A 153 -16.58 -2.60 3.33
N PRO A 154 -16.44 -3.66 4.15
CA PRO A 154 -15.25 -4.51 4.11
C PRO A 154 -15.02 -5.18 2.75
N ARG A 155 -16.09 -5.40 1.99
CA ARG A 155 -16.08 -6.00 0.64
C ARG A 155 -17.02 -5.25 -0.29
N PRO A 156 -16.75 -5.22 -1.61
CA PRO A 156 -17.64 -4.59 -2.58
C PRO A 156 -18.94 -5.39 -2.70
N GLN A 157 -20.04 -4.70 -2.94
CA GLN A 157 -21.39 -5.27 -3.02
C GLN A 157 -22.23 -4.54 -4.06
N GLY A 158 -23.37 -5.13 -4.43
CA GLY A 158 -24.36 -4.50 -5.32
C GLY A 158 -23.82 -4.26 -6.74
N ALA A 159 -24.13 -3.12 -7.33
CA ALA A 159 -23.72 -2.79 -8.70
C ALA A 159 -22.19 -2.79 -8.90
N ALA A 160 -21.42 -2.58 -7.83
CA ALA A 160 -19.96 -2.53 -7.88
C ALA A 160 -19.31 -3.89 -8.21
N ILE A 161 -20.03 -5.00 -8.06
CA ILE A 161 -19.53 -6.35 -8.37
C ILE A 161 -20.11 -6.92 -9.68
N VAL A 162 -20.90 -6.14 -10.41
CA VAL A 162 -21.52 -6.58 -11.66
C VAL A 162 -20.76 -5.94 -12.83
N PRO A 163 -20.00 -6.72 -13.62
CA PRO A 163 -19.31 -6.16 -14.77
C PRO A 163 -20.29 -5.62 -15.82
N PHE A 164 -20.03 -4.42 -16.31
CA PHE A 164 -20.75 -3.89 -17.47
C PHE A 164 -20.24 -4.59 -18.73
N ARG A 165 -21.11 -5.40 -19.35
CA ARG A 165 -20.82 -6.25 -20.50
C ARG A 165 -21.89 -6.05 -21.58
N PRO A 166 -21.94 -4.88 -22.24
CA PRO A 166 -22.93 -4.59 -23.28
C PRO A 166 -22.85 -5.56 -24.47
N GLU A 167 -21.68 -6.13 -24.73
CA GLU A 167 -21.46 -7.16 -25.76
C GLU A 167 -22.14 -8.50 -25.47
N LEU A 168 -22.43 -8.80 -24.20
CA LEU A 168 -23.15 -10.02 -23.78
C LEU A 168 -24.67 -9.81 -23.80
N GLN A 169 -25.14 -8.57 -23.91
CA GLN A 169 -26.57 -8.25 -24.06
C GLN A 169 -26.97 -8.52 -25.52
N LYS A 170 -27.15 -9.80 -25.85
CA LYS A 170 -27.79 -10.20 -27.12
C LYS A 170 -29.17 -9.57 -27.19
N LYS A 171 -29.47 -8.92 -28.33
CA LYS A 171 -30.83 -8.46 -28.68
C LYS A 171 -31.80 -9.62 -28.78
#